data_AF-A0A1G6D6D0-F1
#
_entry.id   AF-A0A1G6D6D0-F1
#
_cell.length_a   1.000
_cell.length_b   1.000
_cell.length_c   1.000
_cell.angle_alpha   90.00
_cell.angle_beta   90.00
_cell.angle_gamma   90.00
#
_symmetry.space_group_name_H-M   'P 1'
#
loop_
_entity.id
_entity.type
_entity.pdbx_description
1 polymer ?
#
loop_
_entity_poly.entity_id
_entity_poly.type
_entity_poly.pdbx_seq_one_letter_code
_entity_poly.pdbx_strand_id
1 'polypeptide(L)'
;MEPDKIRKLVIEKTANLAGIKPDEITPESNLEALGLDSADAVVLAMEIEQETGREIEVGLFLRCETVAEAAEEIARLTSGGDAAKPDAAANSGEA
;
A
#
# COMPACT_ATOMS: atom_id res chain seq x y z
N MET A 1 -0.47 14.28 6.83
CA MET A 1 -1.75 13.66 7.21
C MET A 1 -1.56 12.99 8.55
N GLU A 2 -2.57 12.85 9.41
CA GLU A 2 -2.38 12.09 10.67
C GLU A 2 -2.14 10.60 10.35
N PRO A 3 -1.19 9.92 11.02
CA PRO A 3 -0.83 8.53 10.73
C PRO A 3 -2.03 7.58 10.92
N ASP A 4 -2.88 7.83 11.91
CA ASP A 4 -4.13 7.08 12.13
C ASP A 4 -5.09 7.19 10.94
N LYS A 5 -5.12 8.34 10.27
CA LYS A 5 -5.97 8.55 9.09
C LYS A 5 -5.46 7.76 7.88
N ILE A 6 -4.14 7.70 7.68
CA ILE A 6 -3.53 6.88 6.63
C ILE A 6 -3.79 5.40 6.90
N ARG A 7 -3.59 4.96 8.14
CA ARG A 7 -3.85 3.57 8.53
C ARG A 7 -5.29 3.16 8.28
N LYS A 8 -6.24 4.01 8.66
CA LYS A 8 -7.67 3.77 8.39
C LYS A 8 -7.94 3.69 6.88
N LEU A 9 -7.36 4.61 6.10
CA LEU A 9 -7.51 4.62 4.65
C LEU A 9 -7.01 3.31 4.02
N VAL A 10 -5.80 2.86 4.36
CA VAL A 10 -5.24 1.59 3.84
C VAL A 10 -6.17 0.43 4.19
N ILE A 11 -6.62 0.33 5.44
CA ILE A 11 -7.56 -0.72 5.88
C ILE A 11 -8.86 -0.68 5.06
N GLU A 12 -9.46 0.50 4.88
CA GLU A 12 -10.72 0.65 4.15
C GLU A 12 -10.59 0.24 2.68
N LYS A 13 -9.49 0.62 2.02
CA LYS A 13 -9.23 0.26 0.62
C LYS A 13 -8.89 -1.22 0.46
N THR A 14 -8.01 -1.76 1.31
CA THR A 14 -7.69 -3.19 1.30
C THR A 14 -8.93 -4.05 1.57
N ALA A 15 -9.78 -3.68 2.53
CA ALA A 15 -11.03 -4.39 2.80
C ALA A 15 -11.96 -4.40 1.59
N ASN A 16 -12.04 -3.27 0.86
CA ASN A 16 -12.86 -3.17 -0.33
C ASN A 16 -12.39 -4.13 -1.43
N LEU A 17 -11.07 -4.18 -1.68
CA LEU A 17 -10.45 -5.07 -2.67
C LEU A 17 -10.59 -6.54 -2.27
N ALA A 18 -10.32 -6.88 -1.02
CA ALA A 18 -10.46 -8.23 -0.48
C ALA A 18 -11.92 -8.69 -0.33
N GLY A 19 -12.90 -7.80 -0.53
CA GLY A 19 -14.32 -8.12 -0.41
C GLY A 19 -14.78 -8.45 1.02
N ILE A 20 -14.04 -7.97 2.03
CA ILE A 20 -14.32 -8.18 3.46
C ILE A 20 -14.63 -6.85 4.15
N LYS A 21 -14.94 -6.91 5.45
CA LYS A 21 -15.19 -5.70 6.25
C LYS A 21 -13.87 -5.13 6.77
N PRO A 22 -13.72 -3.81 6.87
CA PRO A 22 -12.53 -3.18 7.45
C PRO A 22 -12.31 -3.56 8.92
N ASP A 23 -13.38 -3.93 9.64
CA ASP A 23 -13.31 -4.41 11.03
C ASP A 23 -12.67 -5.80 11.15
N GLU A 24 -12.65 -6.59 10.07
CA GLU A 24 -12.00 -7.90 10.03
C GLU A 24 -10.48 -7.79 9.76
N ILE A 25 -10.01 -6.61 9.34
CA ILE A 25 -8.60 -6.35 9.06
C ILE A 25 -7.94 -5.72 10.30
N THR A 26 -6.92 -6.41 10.79
CA THR A 26 -6.07 -5.95 11.89
C THR A 26 -4.80 -5.29 11.34
N PRO A 27 -4.09 -4.44 12.13
CA PRO A 27 -2.80 -3.88 11.70
C PRO A 27 -1.78 -4.96 11.35
N GLU A 28 -1.84 -6.10 12.03
CA GLU A 28 -0.94 -7.25 11.85
C GLU A 28 -1.45 -8.20 10.76
N SER A 29 -2.57 -7.89 10.09
CA SER A 29 -3.05 -8.69 8.97
C SER A 29 -2.05 -8.60 7.82
N ASN A 30 -1.74 -9.77 7.28
CA ASN A 30 -0.79 -9.89 6.19
C ASN A 30 -1.48 -9.54 4.85
N LEU A 31 -0.87 -8.65 4.07
CA LEU A 31 -1.44 -8.14 2.81
C LEU A 31 -1.63 -9.26 1.77
N GLU A 32 -0.65 -10.16 1.65
CA GLU A 32 -0.71 -11.33 0.77
C GLU A 32 -1.80 -12.31 1.21
N ALA A 33 -1.93 -12.54 2.52
CA ALA A 33 -2.97 -13.41 3.08
C ALA A 33 -4.39 -12.87 2.89
N LEU A 34 -4.55 -11.54 2.76
CA LEU A 34 -5.81 -10.89 2.42
C LEU A 34 -6.18 -11.03 0.94
N GLY A 35 -5.28 -11.62 0.12
CA GLY A 35 -5.49 -11.84 -1.30
C GLY A 35 -5.14 -10.63 -2.17
N LEU A 36 -4.39 -9.66 -1.65
CA LEU A 36 -3.90 -8.56 -2.48
C LEU A 36 -2.83 -9.07 -3.45
N ASP A 37 -3.24 -9.28 -4.70
CA ASP A 37 -2.32 -9.63 -5.77
C ASP A 37 -1.69 -8.38 -6.43
N SER A 38 -0.90 -8.58 -7.47
CA SER A 38 -0.27 -7.48 -8.20
C SER A 38 -1.27 -6.50 -8.81
N ALA A 39 -2.45 -6.95 -9.25
CA ALA A 39 -3.47 -6.09 -9.83
C ALA A 39 -4.18 -5.28 -8.74
N ASP A 40 -4.51 -5.93 -7.61
CA ASP A 40 -5.09 -5.25 -6.45
C ASP A 40 -4.13 -4.23 -5.85
N ALA A 41 -2.84 -4.54 -5.79
CA ALA A 41 -1.81 -3.60 -5.35
C ALA A 41 -1.74 -2.35 -6.24
N VAL A 42 -1.92 -2.49 -7.57
CA VAL A 42 -1.98 -1.36 -8.50
C VAL A 42 -3.20 -0.48 -8.19
N VAL A 43 -4.38 -1.09 -8.01
CA VAL A 43 -5.61 -0.36 -7.70
C VAL A 43 -5.50 0.34 -6.35
N LEU A 44 -5.00 -0.36 -5.33
CA LEU A 44 -4.77 0.15 -3.98
C LEU A 44 -3.85 1.37 -4.00
N ALA A 45 -2.73 1.28 -4.72
CA ALA A 45 -1.81 2.40 -4.91
C ALA A 45 -2.56 3.59 -5.52
N MET A 46 -3.23 3.41 -6.66
CA MET A 46 -3.97 4.46 -7.34
C MET A 46 -5.06 5.12 -6.47
N GLU A 47 -5.76 4.34 -5.64
CA GLU A 47 -6.77 4.88 -4.73
C GLU A 47 -6.14 5.71 -3.61
N ILE A 48 -5.04 5.25 -3.04
CA ILE A 48 -4.32 5.98 -1.99
C ILE A 48 -3.66 7.23 -2.58
N GLU A 49 -3.12 7.17 -3.79
CA GLU A 49 -2.57 8.32 -4.50
C GLU A 49 -3.61 9.42 -4.70
N GLN A 50 -4.82 9.05 -5.12
CA GLN A 50 -5.92 10.00 -5.32
C GLN A 50 -6.36 10.66 -4.00
N GLU A 51 -6.39 9.90 -2.90
CA GLU A 51 -6.81 10.40 -1.58
C GLU A 51 -5.72 11.25 -0.89
N THR A 52 -4.45 10.89 -1.09
CA THR A 52 -3.31 11.55 -0.44
C THR A 52 -2.68 12.65 -1.29
N GLY A 53 -2.90 12.63 -2.61
CA GLY A 53 -2.25 13.50 -3.59
C GLY A 53 -0.75 13.25 -3.74
N ARG A 54 -0.24 12.08 -3.32
CA ARG A 54 1.16 11.68 -3.40
C ARG A 54 1.29 10.43 -4.25
N GLU A 55 2.37 10.31 -5.02
CA GLU A 55 2.70 9.10 -5.77
C GLU A 55 3.06 7.97 -4.79
N ILE A 56 2.43 6.80 -4.95
CA ILE A 56 2.61 5.61 -4.11
C ILE A 56 3.06 4.47 -5.01
N GLU A 57 4.26 3.95 -4.73
CA GLU A 57 4.78 2.85 -5.53
C GLU A 57 4.01 1.55 -5.22
N VAL A 58 3.52 0.88 -6.27
CA VAL A 58 2.85 -0.44 -6.15
C VAL A 58 3.72 -1.47 -5.43
N GLY A 59 5.04 -1.43 -5.68
CA GLY A 59 6.03 -2.29 -5.04
C GLY A 59 6.06 -2.15 -3.52
N LEU A 60 5.58 -1.04 -2.95
CA LEU A 60 5.45 -0.88 -1.49
C LEU A 60 4.52 -1.95 -0.90
N PHE A 61 3.36 -2.20 -1.52
CA PHE A 61 2.40 -3.20 -1.03
C PHE A 61 2.88 -4.63 -1.21
N LEU A 62 3.78 -4.87 -2.17
CA LEU A 62 4.41 -6.18 -2.39
C LEU A 62 5.61 -6.42 -1.46
N ARG A 63 6.21 -5.34 -0.92
CA ARG A 63 7.34 -5.41 0.02
C ARG A 63 6.89 -5.45 1.47
N CYS A 64 5.79 -4.81 1.80
CA CYS A 64 5.24 -4.81 3.15
C CYS A 64 4.54 -6.14 3.44
N GLU A 65 4.84 -6.75 4.59
CA GLU A 65 4.16 -7.97 5.01
C GLU A 65 2.78 -7.63 5.58
N THR A 66 2.70 -6.55 6.37
CA THR A 66 1.49 -6.18 7.12
C THR A 66 0.87 -4.86 6.69
N VAL A 67 -0.42 -4.70 6.98
CA VAL A 67 -1.16 -3.45 6.76
C VAL A 67 -0.55 -2.29 7.55
N ALA A 68 -0.06 -2.55 8.77
CA ALA A 68 0.61 -1.54 9.59
C ALA A 68 1.86 -0.98 8.91
N GLU A 69 2.74 -1.84 8.38
CA GLU A 69 3.96 -1.40 7.70
C GLU A 69 3.66 -0.56 6.47
N ALA A 70 2.70 -0.99 5.64
CA ALA A 70 2.30 -0.21 4.47
C ALA A 70 1.76 1.17 4.86
N ALA A 71 0.91 1.22 5.89
CA ALA A 71 0.36 2.48 6.39
C ALA A 71 1.43 3.41 6.98
N GLU A 72 2.41 2.89 7.71
CA GLU A 72 3.51 3.68 8.25
C GLU A 72 4.37 4.28 7.14
N GLU A 73 4.66 3.52 6.09
CA GLU A 73 5.47 3.99 4.98
C GLU A 73 4.74 5.08 4.18
N ILE A 74 3.44 4.90 3.90
CA ILE A 74 2.61 5.94 3.28
C ILE A 74 2.51 7.17 4.20
N ALA A 75 2.39 6.98 5.52
CA ALA A 75 2.34 8.10 6.46
C ALA A 75 3.67 8.90 6.44
N ARG A 76 4.81 8.23 6.29
CA ARG A 76 6.11 8.89 6.10
C ARG A 76 6.15 9.69 4.80
N LEU A 77 5.77 9.07 3.67
CA LEU A 77 5.73 9.73 2.34
C LEU A 77 4.84 10.98 2.34
N THR A 78 3.73 10.94 3.06
CA THR A 78 2.76 12.04 3.13
C THR A 78 3.10 13.10 4.19
N SER A 79 3.94 12.79 5.17
CA SER A 79 4.29 13.70 6.29
C SER A 79 5.64 14.39 6.14
N GLY A 80 6.60 13.77 5.45
CA GLY A 80 7.91 14.33 5.15
C GLY A 80 8.18 14.17 3.66
N GLY A 81 7.96 15.23 2.90
CA GLY A 81 8.25 15.24 1.47
C GLY A 81 9.76 15.24 1.22
N ASP A 82 10.38 14.05 1.26
CA ASP A 82 11.49 13.59 0.43
C ASP A 82 11.86 12.17 0.90
N ALA A 83 11.44 11.15 0.15
CA ALA A 83 12.07 9.83 0.17
C ALA A 83 12.16 9.38 -1.30
N ALA A 84 13.32 9.72 -1.85
CA ALA A 84 13.82 9.43 -3.17
C ALA A 84 13.54 7.99 -3.67
N LYS A 85 13.27 7.91 -4.98
CA LYS A 85 13.59 6.75 -5.83
C LYS A 85 14.97 6.17 -5.44
N PRO A 86 15.09 4.84 -5.41
CA PRO A 86 15.98 4.25 -6.39
C PRO A 86 15.27 3.18 -7.23
N ASP A 87 15.66 3.22 -8.49
CA ASP A 87 15.25 2.45 -9.64
C ASP A 87 15.65 0.95 -9.55
N ALA A 88 14.90 0.11 -10.27
CA ALA A 88 15.31 -1.15 -10.93
C ALA A 88 15.64 -2.42 -10.10
N ALA A 89 14.94 -3.53 -10.39
CA ALA A 89 15.39 -4.52 -11.40
C ALA A 89 14.50 -5.77 -11.48
N ALA A 90 13.98 -6.06 -12.68
CA ALA A 90 13.96 -7.41 -13.26
C ALA A 90 13.78 -7.32 -14.78
N ASN A 91 14.88 -7.01 -15.49
CA ASN A 91 15.05 -7.43 -16.88
C ASN A 91 15.52 -8.90 -16.88
N SER A 92 14.82 -9.76 -17.60
CA SER A 92 15.26 -11.04 -18.17
C SER A 92 14.18 -11.35 -19.21
N GLY A 93 14.37 -11.29 -20.53
CA GLY A 93 15.52 -11.61 -21.35
C GLY A 93 15.12 -12.82 -22.18
N GLU A 94 14.83 -12.64 -23.47
CA GLU A 94 14.92 -13.74 -24.43
C GLU A 94 15.19 -13.19 -25.83
N ALA A 95 16.11 -13.88 -26.50
CA ALA A 95 16.91 -13.46 -27.64
C ALA A 95 16.26 -13.74 -29.00
#